data_AF-A0A0D6LD04-F1
#
_entry.id   AF-A0A0D6LD04-F1
#
_cell.length_a   1.000
_cell.length_b   1.000
_cell.length_c   1.000
_cell.angle_alpha   90.00
_cell.angle_beta   90.00
_cell.angle_gamma   90.00
#
_symmetry.space_group_name_H-M   'P 1'
#
loop_
_entity.id
_entity.type
_entity.pdbx_description
1 polymer ?
#
loop_
_entity_poly.entity_id
_entity_poly.type
_entity_poly.pdbx_seq_one_letter_code
_entity_poly.pdbx_strand_id
1 'polypeptide(L)'
;MTPFNMQCNTCHEYIYKGKKFNMKRETVEGEDYLGLRLFRFYFKSTALLDCLKLSNCIKMLKKPKKTQEEEDKKDPMKMLEKRTMMSRAEMEAMGNLEDLQEISRHKESVDVEEFLEATKPELSIAEQIKLQEEEDEAFISCVPIVSV
;
A
#
# COMPACT_ATOMS: atom_id res chain seq x y z
N MET A 1 30.63 15.71 22.03
CA MET A 1 29.33 16.30 21.61
C MET A 1 28.66 15.32 20.66
N THR A 2 27.32 15.29 20.61
CA THR A 2 26.60 14.43 19.65
C THR A 2 26.78 14.93 18.22
N PRO A 3 27.19 14.07 17.26
CA PRO A 3 27.46 14.49 15.89
C PRO A 3 26.19 14.60 15.02
N PHE A 4 25.13 13.90 15.37
CA PHE A 4 23.83 13.91 14.70
C PHE A 4 22.70 14.05 15.73
N ASN A 5 21.53 14.44 15.23
CA ASN A 5 20.30 14.45 15.99
C ASN A 5 19.79 13.01 16.19
N MET A 6 19.24 12.73 17.36
CA MET A 6 18.69 11.41 17.67
C MET A 6 17.56 11.55 18.68
N GLN A 7 16.66 10.57 18.70
CA GLN A 7 15.59 10.48 19.70
C GLN A 7 15.84 9.27 20.59
N CYS A 8 15.61 9.43 21.89
CA CYS A 8 15.66 8.30 22.81
C CYS A 8 14.41 7.44 22.68
N ASN A 9 14.54 6.12 22.59
CA ASN A 9 13.39 5.22 22.51
C ASN A 9 12.67 5.03 23.85
N THR A 10 13.34 5.29 24.98
CA THR A 10 12.77 5.05 26.32
C THR A 10 12.05 6.28 26.87
N CYS A 11 12.66 7.47 26.77
CA CYS A 11 12.09 8.71 27.28
C CYS A 11 11.53 9.64 26.20
N HIS A 12 11.62 9.25 24.92
CA HIS A 12 11.22 10.05 23.75
C HIS A 12 11.84 11.47 23.68
N GLU A 13 12.83 11.76 24.53
CA GLU A 13 13.54 13.03 24.55
C GLU A 13 14.36 13.17 23.26
N TYR A 14 14.22 14.32 22.61
CA TYR A 14 14.99 14.64 21.42
C TYR A 14 16.35 15.23 21.79
N ILE A 15 17.41 14.64 21.26
CA ILE A 15 18.79 15.08 21.44
C ILE A 15 19.25 15.75 20.15
N TYR A 16 19.35 17.07 20.18
CA TYR A 16 19.85 17.86 19.07
C TYR A 16 21.37 17.68 18.88
N LYS A 17 21.83 17.94 17.66
CA LYS A 17 23.25 17.95 17.31
C LYS A 17 23.99 18.96 18.20
N GLY A 18 25.14 18.56 18.73
CA GLY A 18 25.98 19.42 19.54
C GLY A 18 25.69 19.40 21.05
N LYS A 19 24.72 18.61 21.54
CA LYS A 19 24.54 18.43 23.00
C LYS A 19 25.81 17.81 23.59
N LYS A 20 26.33 18.44 24.66
CA LYS A 20 27.54 18.00 25.37
C LYS A 20 27.14 16.93 26.38
N PHE A 21 27.83 15.78 26.34
CA PHE A 21 27.65 14.69 27.29
C PHE A 21 29.01 14.22 27.76
N ASN A 22 29.07 13.72 29.00
CA ASN A 22 30.20 12.94 29.49
C ASN A 22 30.05 11.52 28.94
N MET A 23 30.82 11.21 27.89
CA MET A 23 30.73 9.93 27.18
C MET A 23 31.86 8.99 27.60
N LYS A 24 31.55 7.71 27.83
CA LYS A 24 32.56 6.64 27.94
C LYS A 24 32.96 6.17 26.55
N ARG A 25 34.26 5.95 26.33
CA ARG A 25 34.82 5.44 25.08
C ARG A 25 35.38 4.04 25.31
N GLU A 26 34.89 3.08 24.54
CA GLU A 26 35.38 1.69 24.52
C GLU A 26 35.91 1.37 23.11
N THR A 27 37.00 0.62 23.04
CA THR A 27 37.50 0.06 21.78
C THR A 27 36.74 -1.23 21.48
N VAL A 28 36.19 -1.38 20.28
CA VAL A 28 35.48 -2.61 19.89
C VAL A 28 36.52 -3.66 19.52
N GLU A 29 36.58 -4.76 20.28
CA GLU A 29 37.48 -5.88 19.98
C GLU A 29 36.95 -6.69 18.79
N GLY A 30 37.82 -6.99 17.81
CA GLY A 30 37.50 -7.86 16.66
C GLY A 30 36.89 -7.16 15.44
N GLU A 31 36.71 -5.85 15.47
CA GLU A 31 36.15 -5.09 14.35
C GLU A 31 37.03 -3.91 13.94
N ASP A 32 38.03 -4.18 13.11
CA ASP A 32 38.80 -3.13 12.44
C ASP A 32 38.27 -2.93 11.01
N TYR A 33 37.98 -1.69 10.64
CA TYR A 33 37.58 -1.37 9.28
C TYR A 33 38.80 -0.90 8.50
N LEU A 34 39.28 -1.70 7.54
CA LEU A 34 40.49 -1.40 6.76
C LEU A 34 41.72 -1.07 7.64
N GLY A 35 41.84 -1.71 8.81
CA GLY A 35 42.93 -1.47 9.78
C GLY A 35 42.72 -0.28 10.73
N LEU A 36 41.56 0.41 10.67
CA LEU A 36 41.21 1.45 11.62
C LEU A 36 40.38 0.87 12.77
N ARG A 37 40.78 1.18 14.01
CA ARG A 37 40.09 0.78 15.23
C ARG A 37 38.72 1.45 15.33
N LEU A 38 37.68 0.67 15.59
CA LEU A 38 36.34 1.19 15.86
C LEU A 38 36.16 1.53 17.35
N PHE A 39 35.63 2.71 17.63
CA PHE A 39 35.34 3.18 18.99
C PHE A 39 33.84 3.24 19.26
N ARG A 40 33.35 2.60 20.32
CA ARG A 40 31.97 2.71 20.77
C ARG A 40 31.86 3.76 21.87
N PHE A 41 30.91 4.67 21.73
CA PHE A 41 30.65 5.71 22.72
C PHE A 41 29.34 5.43 23.46
N TYR A 42 29.36 5.55 24.78
CA TYR A 42 28.19 5.44 25.64
C TYR A 42 28.00 6.74 26.39
N PHE A 43 26.75 7.18 26.47
CA PHE A 43 26.38 8.30 27.31
C PHE A 43 25.07 7.98 28.00
N LYS A 44 24.89 8.57 29.18
CA LYS A 44 23.64 8.48 29.92
C LYS A 44 22.77 9.67 29.56
N SER A 45 21.49 9.41 29.27
CA SER A 45 20.49 10.47 29.18
C SER A 45 20.25 11.09 30.56
N THR A 46 19.87 12.36 30.57
CA THR A 46 19.57 13.13 31.78
C THR A 46 18.28 12.70 32.48
N ALA A 47 17.35 12.06 31.75
CA ALA A 47 16.01 11.74 32.26
C ALA A 47 15.87 10.35 32.93
N LEU A 48 16.68 9.35 32.55
CA LEU A 48 16.64 7.99 33.09
C LEU A 48 18.05 7.36 33.08
N LEU A 49 18.33 6.51 34.07
CA LEU A 49 19.67 5.98 34.39
C LEU A 49 20.29 5.08 33.30
N ASP A 50 19.50 4.62 32.32
CA ASP A 50 19.87 3.53 31.42
C ASP A 50 19.94 3.92 29.92
N CYS A 51 21.20 4.10 29.50
CA CYS A 51 21.84 3.77 28.23
C CYS A 51 21.20 4.16 26.87
N LEU A 52 21.81 5.15 26.21
CA LEU A 52 21.82 5.28 24.75
C LEU A 52 23.15 4.74 24.20
N LYS A 53 23.11 3.60 23.49
CA LYS A 53 24.25 3.06 22.74
C LYS A 53 24.41 3.87 21.46
N LEU A 54 25.45 4.70 21.36
CA LEU A 54 25.84 5.29 20.08
C LEU A 54 26.71 4.26 19.33
N SER A 55 26.08 3.21 18.81
CA SER A 55 26.77 2.24 17.97
C SER A 55 27.13 2.90 16.63
N ASN A 56 28.42 2.92 16.31
CA ASN A 56 28.98 3.45 15.07
C ASN A 56 28.15 3.11 13.82
N CYS A 57 27.53 4.14 13.25
CA CYS A 57 26.74 4.09 12.01
C CYS A 57 27.53 3.81 10.72
N ILE A 58 28.78 3.36 10.77
CA ILE A 58 29.57 3.16 9.54
C ILE A 58 29.27 1.80 8.87
N LYS A 59 28.88 0.76 9.61
CA LYS A 59 28.61 -0.57 9.02
C LYS A 59 27.16 -0.77 8.55
N MET A 60 26.19 -0.09 9.16
CA MET A 60 24.76 -0.40 8.94
C MET A 60 24.11 0.29 7.73
N LEU A 61 24.76 1.29 7.11
CA LEU A 61 24.28 1.87 5.85
C LEU A 61 24.66 1.04 4.60
N LYS A 62 25.37 -0.09 4.76
CA LYS A 62 25.94 -0.82 3.61
C LYS A 62 25.35 -2.19 3.27
N LYS A 63 24.67 -2.96 4.12
CA LYS A 63 24.08 -4.28 3.72
C LYS A 63 22.84 -4.61 4.56
N PRO A 64 21.65 -4.83 3.95
CA PRO A 64 21.38 -5.96 3.04
C PRO A 64 20.87 -5.63 1.62
N LYS A 65 20.65 -4.36 1.25
CA LYS A 65 20.21 -4.01 -0.13
C LYS A 65 21.29 -4.26 -1.18
N LYS A 66 22.57 -4.06 -0.82
CA LYS A 66 23.68 -4.13 -1.78
C LYS A 66 24.02 -5.54 -2.26
N THR A 67 23.75 -6.61 -1.50
CA THR A 67 24.15 -7.95 -1.96
C THR A 67 23.34 -8.42 -3.17
N GLN A 68 22.05 -8.05 -3.27
CA GLN A 68 21.23 -8.29 -4.48
C GLN A 68 21.50 -7.25 -5.56
N GLU A 69 21.63 -5.98 -5.18
CA GLU A 69 21.82 -4.86 -6.11
C GLU A 69 23.21 -4.85 -6.76
N GLU A 70 24.23 -5.41 -6.12
CA GLU A 70 25.58 -5.61 -6.68
C GLU A 70 25.61 -6.81 -7.64
N GLU A 71 24.84 -7.87 -7.37
CA GLU A 71 24.61 -8.97 -8.35
C GLU A 71 23.83 -8.45 -9.56
N ASP A 72 22.86 -7.55 -9.35
CA ASP A 72 22.15 -6.86 -10.44
C ASP A 72 23.04 -5.90 -11.23
N LYS A 73 24.11 -5.36 -10.61
CA LYS A 73 25.12 -4.53 -11.28
C LYS A 73 26.24 -5.33 -11.93
N LYS A 74 26.45 -6.60 -11.53
CA LYS A 74 27.45 -7.48 -12.13
C LYS A 74 27.10 -7.89 -13.56
N ASP A 75 25.81 -7.94 -13.90
CA ASP A 75 25.34 -8.26 -15.25
C ASP A 75 24.62 -7.06 -15.91
N PRO A 76 25.23 -6.41 -16.92
CA PRO A 76 24.64 -5.23 -17.56
C PRO A 76 23.29 -5.52 -18.23
N MET A 77 23.03 -6.78 -18.62
CA MET A 77 21.78 -7.22 -19.23
C MET A 77 20.60 -7.18 -18.25
N LYS A 78 20.83 -7.49 -16.97
CA LYS A 78 19.78 -7.52 -15.94
C LYS A 78 19.29 -6.12 -15.57
N MET A 79 20.18 -5.12 -15.60
CA MET A 79 19.77 -3.72 -15.46
C MET A 79 18.94 -3.23 -16.64
N LEU A 80 19.28 -3.67 -17.86
CA LEU A 80 18.49 -3.33 -19.05
C LEU A 80 17.11 -3.98 -18.98
N GLU A 81 17.03 -5.25 -18.61
CA GLU A 81 15.77 -5.99 -18.44
C GLU A 81 14.86 -5.34 -17.38
N LYS A 82 15.42 -4.94 -16.23
CA LYS A 82 14.65 -4.21 -15.20
C LYS A 82 14.12 -2.88 -15.70
N ARG A 83 14.91 -2.12 -16.48
CA ARG A 83 14.46 -0.84 -17.07
C ARG A 83 13.35 -1.06 -18.09
N THR A 84 13.45 -2.08 -18.94
CA THR A 84 12.40 -2.40 -19.92
C THR A 84 11.14 -2.93 -19.25
N MET A 85 11.28 -3.73 -18.19
CA MET A 85 10.14 -4.22 -17.41
C MET A 85 9.42 -3.09 -16.68
N MET A 86 10.14 -2.14 -16.09
CA MET A 86 9.53 -0.95 -15.46
C MET A 86 8.81 -0.09 -16.50
N SER A 87 9.43 0.18 -17.65
CA SER A 87 8.79 0.95 -18.72
C SER A 87 7.54 0.26 -19.29
N ARG A 88 7.56 -1.07 -19.41
CA ARG A 88 6.40 -1.85 -19.84
C ARG A 88 5.27 -1.83 -18.82
N ALA A 89 5.59 -2.00 -17.54
CA ALA A 89 4.61 -1.95 -16.45
C ALA A 89 3.98 -0.55 -16.32
N GLU A 90 4.77 0.51 -16.50
CA GLU A 90 4.28 1.89 -16.53
C GLU A 90 3.32 2.11 -17.72
N MET A 91 3.66 1.61 -18.91
CA MET A 91 2.79 1.70 -20.08
C MET A 91 1.48 0.93 -19.89
N GLU A 92 1.53 -0.28 -19.32
CA GLU A 92 0.35 -1.09 -19.03
C GLU A 92 -0.55 -0.43 -17.98
N ALA A 93 0.03 0.16 -16.93
CA ALA A 93 -0.73 0.91 -15.93
C ALA A 93 -1.40 2.14 -16.53
N MET A 94 -0.74 2.86 -17.44
CA MET A 94 -1.33 3.99 -18.16
C MET A 94 -2.45 3.55 -19.11
N GLY A 95 -2.28 2.43 -19.83
CA GLY A 95 -3.33 1.87 -20.68
C GLY A 95 -4.58 1.48 -19.90
N ASN A 96 -4.41 0.78 -18.77
CA ASN A 96 -5.54 0.41 -17.90
C ASN A 96 -6.33 1.64 -17.39
N LEU A 97 -5.64 2.75 -17.13
CA LEU A 97 -6.29 4.00 -16.72
C LEU A 97 -7.05 4.66 -17.88
N GLU A 98 -6.51 4.61 -19.09
CA GLU A 98 -7.17 5.12 -20.30
C GLU A 98 -8.44 4.32 -20.61
N ASP A 99 -8.40 2.99 -20.55
CA ASP A 99 -9.56 2.11 -20.70
C ASP A 99 -10.65 2.41 -19.67
N LEU A 100 -10.27 2.60 -18.40
CA LEU A 100 -11.21 2.97 -17.33
C LEU A 100 -11.81 4.35 -17.55
N GLN A 101 -11.02 5.31 -18.02
CA GLN A 101 -11.52 6.64 -18.37
C GLN A 101 -12.47 6.59 -19.56
N GLU A 102 -12.20 5.78 -20.58
CA GLU A 102 -13.08 5.60 -21.74
C GLU A 102 -14.43 4.98 -21.34
N ILE A 103 -14.41 3.92 -20.52
CA ILE A 103 -15.63 3.31 -19.96
C ILE A 103 -16.41 4.32 -19.13
N SER A 104 -15.72 5.16 -18.35
CA SER A 104 -16.36 6.18 -17.52
C SER A 104 -17.01 7.28 -18.36
N ARG A 105 -16.33 7.76 -19.41
CA ARG A 105 -16.89 8.73 -20.37
C ARG A 105 -18.12 8.18 -21.08
N HIS A 106 -18.08 6.91 -21.50
CA HIS A 106 -19.24 6.28 -22.13
C HIS A 106 -20.42 6.17 -21.15
N LYS A 107 -20.17 5.81 -19.89
CA LYS A 107 -21.21 5.72 -18.86
C LYS A 107 -21.78 7.09 -18.47
N GLU A 108 -20.99 8.16 -18.51
CA GLU A 108 -21.45 9.53 -18.26
C GLU A 108 -22.44 10.01 -19.33
N SER A 109 -22.27 9.57 -20.57
CA SER A 109 -23.19 9.90 -21.67
C SER A 109 -24.47 9.08 -21.70
N VAL A 110 -24.52 7.94 -21.00
CA VAL A 110 -25.70 7.07 -20.94
C VAL A 110 -26.51 7.46 -19.71
N ASP A 111 -27.67 8.10 -19.93
CA ASP A 111 -28.61 8.38 -18.85
C ASP A 111 -29.27 7.07 -18.39
N VAL A 112 -28.76 6.55 -17.27
CA VAL A 112 -29.22 5.31 -16.67
C VAL A 112 -30.64 5.48 -16.09
N GLU A 113 -31.02 6.69 -15.69
CA GLU A 113 -32.30 6.97 -15.06
C GLU A 113 -33.43 6.90 -16.08
N GLU A 114 -33.25 7.51 -17.25
CA GLU A 114 -34.18 7.42 -18.39
C GLU A 114 -34.32 5.99 -18.91
N PHE A 115 -33.21 5.25 -19.06
CA PHE A 115 -33.26 3.85 -19.48
C PHE A 115 -34.04 2.98 -18.49
N LEU A 116 -33.81 3.15 -17.20
CA LEU A 116 -34.57 2.44 -16.18
C LEU A 116 -36.04 2.80 -16.23
N GLU A 117 -36.37 4.07 -16.46
CA GLU A 117 -37.75 4.55 -16.57
C GLU A 117 -38.49 3.99 -17.79
N ALA A 118 -37.83 3.90 -18.94
CA ALA A 118 -38.35 3.26 -20.15
C ALA A 118 -38.51 1.74 -20.02
N THR A 119 -37.75 1.11 -19.12
CA THR A 119 -37.80 -0.34 -18.87
C THR A 119 -38.63 -0.71 -17.63
N LYS A 120 -39.12 0.29 -16.87
CA LYS A 120 -40.05 0.05 -15.77
C LYS A 120 -41.33 -0.55 -16.36
N PRO A 121 -41.82 -1.69 -15.85
CA PRO A 121 -43.20 -2.06 -16.13
C PRO A 121 -44.10 -0.94 -15.60
N GLU A 122 -45.05 -0.48 -16.42
CA GLU A 122 -46.05 0.57 -16.09
C GLU A 122 -46.82 0.28 -14.78
N LEU A 123 -46.79 -0.96 -14.30
CA LEU A 123 -47.43 -1.43 -13.08
C LEU A 123 -46.38 -2.05 -12.16
N SER A 124 -46.53 -1.82 -10.86
CA SER A 124 -45.75 -2.56 -9.88
C SER A 124 -45.95 -4.06 -10.11
N ILE A 125 -44.91 -4.87 -9.88
CA ILE A 125 -44.99 -6.34 -10.01
C ILE A 125 -46.20 -6.89 -9.24
N ALA A 126 -46.57 -6.25 -8.12
CA ALA A 126 -47.74 -6.57 -7.33
C ALA A 126 -49.08 -6.31 -8.06
N GLU A 127 -49.20 -5.25 -8.85
CA GLU A 127 -50.39 -4.96 -9.64
C GLU A 127 -50.51 -5.89 -10.86
N GLN A 128 -49.39 -6.27 -11.47
CA GLN A 128 -49.39 -7.27 -12.55
C GLN A 128 -49.84 -8.64 -12.05
N ILE A 129 -49.35 -9.06 -10.88
CA ILE A 129 -49.78 -10.31 -10.24
C ILE A 129 -51.29 -10.27 -9.93
N LYS A 130 -51.81 -9.15 -9.40
CA LYS A 130 -53.24 -9.00 -9.12
C LYS A 130 -54.11 -9.09 -10.37
N LEU A 131 -53.73 -8.42 -11.45
CA LEU A 131 -54.47 -8.51 -12.72
C LEU A 131 -54.46 -9.95 -13.26
N GLN A 132 -53.33 -10.65 -13.12
CA GLN A 132 -53.22 -12.03 -13.54
C GLN A 132 -54.04 -12.98 -12.66
N GLU A 133 -54.11 -12.74 -11.35
CA GLU A 133 -54.99 -13.46 -10.43
C GLU A 133 -56.48 -13.27 -10.79
N GLU A 134 -56.90 -12.04 -11.12
CA GLU A 134 -58.27 -11.74 -11.56
C GLU A 134 -58.61 -12.42 -12.91
N GLU A 135 -57.68 -12.42 -13.85
CA GLU A 135 -57.82 -13.12 -15.13
C GLU A 135 -57.89 -14.65 -14.95
N ASP A 136 -57.05 -15.22 -14.09
CA ASP A 136 -57.06 -16.64 -13.74
C ASP A 136 -58.35 -17.04 -13.01
N GLU A 137 -58.85 -16.22 -12.08
CA GLU A 137 -60.14 -16.42 -11.41
C GLU A 137 -61.32 -16.36 -12.39
N ALA A 138 -61.32 -15.39 -13.32
CA ALA A 138 -62.31 -15.29 -14.38
C ALA A 138 -62.26 -16.50 -15.32
N PHE A 139 -61.06 -16.97 -15.68
CA PHE A 139 -60.88 -18.17 -16.49
C PHE A 139 -61.39 -19.42 -15.76
N ILE A 140 -61.04 -19.61 -14.48
CA ILE A 140 -61.55 -20.70 -13.64
C ILE A 140 -63.08 -20.66 -13.55
N SER A 141 -63.68 -19.48 -13.49
CA SER A 141 -65.15 -19.33 -13.45
C SER A 141 -65.85 -19.72 -14.77
N CYS A 142 -65.17 -19.54 -15.90
CA CYS A 142 -65.70 -19.80 -17.24
C CYS A 142 -65.41 -21.20 -17.76
N VAL A 143 -64.48 -21.95 -17.14
CA VAL A 143 -64.25 -23.35 -17.47
C VAL A 143 -65.36 -24.20 -16.83
N PRO A 144 -66.27 -24.81 -17.61
CA PRO A 144 -67.21 -25.76 -17.04
C PRO A 144 -66.41 -26.93 -16.47
N ILE A 145 -66.60 -27.23 -15.17
CA ILE A 145 -66.04 -28.43 -14.54
C ILE A 145 -66.53 -29.62 -15.37
N VAL A 146 -65.66 -30.20 -16.20
CA VAL A 146 -65.93 -31.46 -16.87
C VAL A 146 -65.90 -32.52 -15.76
N SER A 147 -67.07 -32.75 -15.17
CA SER A 147 -67.32 -33.88 -14.28
C SER A 147 -67.11 -35.16 -15.08
N VAL A 148 -66.03 -35.87 -14.76
CA VAL A 148 -65.76 -37.26 -15.18
C VAL A 148 -66.83 -38.19 -14.61
#